data_AF-A0A1T4X8J5-F1
#
_entry.id   AF-A0A1T4X8J5-F1
#
_cell.length_a   1.000
_cell.length_b   1.000
_cell.length_c   1.000
_cell.angle_alpha   90.00
_cell.angle_beta   90.00
_cell.angle_gamma   90.00
#
_symmetry.space_group_name_H-M   'P 1'
#
loop_
_entity.id
_entity.type
_entity.pdbx_description
1 polymer ?
#
loop_
_entity_poly.entity_id
_entity_poly.type
_entity_poly.pdbx_seq_one_letter_code
_entity_poly.pdbx_strand_id
1 'polypeptide(L)'
;MDRIFSGLENLGFNDLKDVEIYKSDNISEDAPTEKKEIKIQEYLYDKSYACPVCGNNFKEKTVKIGKARLISKDTDLMPKYENINPLFYDVVICPRCGYSALIRYFDKIKQDQADLIRLKISSKFKAKIYPDIYDLDTAIERYKLALLNSVVKNAKNSEKAYICLKTAWLYRLKDSKEDEKKFLEQAFIGFKEAYEKEAFPICGMDKFTLMYLLGELSRRLGDNPEALLWFSKVIVSTNVSPRLKELARDQKDLIKNS
;
A
#
# COMPACT_ATOMS: atom_id res chain seq x y z
N MET A 1 -45.90 19.03 22.26
CA MET A 1 -44.78 19.82 22.78
C MET A 1 -43.86 19.96 21.58
N ASP A 2 -43.88 21.08 20.84
CA ASP A 2 -43.97 22.46 21.32
C ASP A 2 -44.97 23.33 20.56
N ARG A 3 -45.85 24.03 21.29
CA ARG A 3 -46.72 25.10 20.78
C ARG A 3 -46.17 26.44 21.26
N ILE A 4 -44.99 26.82 20.78
CA ILE A 4 -44.28 28.00 21.30
C ILE A 4 -44.88 29.31 20.76
N PHE A 5 -45.57 29.28 19.62
CA PHE A 5 -46.09 30.49 18.95
C PHE A 5 -47.62 30.63 18.93
N SER A 6 -48.35 29.84 19.73
CA SER A 6 -49.82 30.00 19.83
C SER A 6 -50.20 31.28 20.59
N GLY A 7 -51.12 32.09 20.06
CA GLY A 7 -51.59 33.34 20.68
C GLY A 7 -51.29 34.63 19.89
N LEU A 8 -50.59 34.54 18.76
CA LEU A 8 -50.22 35.68 17.91
C LEU A 8 -51.19 35.92 16.73
N GLU A 9 -52.30 35.17 16.69
CA GLU A 9 -53.28 35.18 15.59
C GLU A 9 -53.98 36.55 15.46
N ASN A 10 -54.22 37.22 16.59
CA ASN A 10 -54.86 38.54 16.61
C ASN A 10 -53.97 39.69 16.08
N LEU A 11 -52.70 39.42 15.80
CA LEU A 11 -51.77 40.36 15.18
C LEU A 11 -51.54 40.06 13.68
N GLY A 12 -52.28 39.10 13.12
CA GLY A 12 -52.28 38.79 11.68
C GLY A 12 -51.37 37.64 11.26
N PHE A 13 -50.81 36.87 12.20
CA PHE A 13 -49.90 35.75 11.92
C PHE A 13 -50.60 34.40 12.07
N ASN A 14 -51.60 34.16 11.23
CA ASN A 14 -52.49 32.99 11.36
C ASN A 14 -51.90 31.67 10.83
N ASP A 15 -50.82 31.73 10.07
CA ASP A 15 -50.32 30.58 9.28
C ASP A 15 -49.04 29.93 9.87
N LEU A 16 -48.61 30.33 11.07
CA LEU A 16 -47.32 29.95 11.65
C LEU A 16 -47.41 28.85 12.72
N LYS A 17 -48.07 27.72 12.38
CA LYS A 17 -48.19 26.58 13.31
C LYS A 17 -46.93 25.73 13.42
N ASP A 18 -46.04 25.79 12.43
CA ASP A 18 -44.85 24.92 12.35
C ASP A 18 -43.58 25.75 12.06
N VAL A 19 -43.24 26.66 12.97
CA VAL A 19 -41.96 27.40 12.93
C VAL A 19 -40.99 26.75 13.90
N GLU A 20 -39.92 26.17 13.38
CA GLU A 20 -38.83 25.60 14.20
C GLU A 20 -37.83 26.69 14.63
N ILE A 21 -37.44 26.65 15.91
CA ILE A 21 -36.66 27.71 16.58
C ILE A 21 -35.15 27.61 16.31
N TYR A 22 -34.66 26.42 15.96
CA TYR A 22 -33.25 26.19 15.70
C TYR A 22 -33.09 25.59 14.32
N LYS A 23 -32.25 26.23 13.50
CA LYS A 23 -31.90 25.73 12.17
C LYS A 23 -31.09 24.45 12.29
N SER A 24 -31.59 23.38 11.70
CA SER A 24 -30.73 22.30 11.21
C SER A 24 -30.18 22.77 9.86
N ASP A 25 -28.87 23.04 9.81
CA ASP A 25 -28.19 23.29 8.56
C ASP A 25 -28.03 21.96 7.81
N ASN A 26 -29.09 21.55 7.11
CA ASN A 26 -28.99 20.60 6.01
C ASN A 26 -28.65 21.39 4.74
N ILE A 27 -27.40 21.27 4.32
CA ILE A 27 -26.93 21.72 3.02
C ILE A 27 -27.67 20.92 1.94
N SER A 28 -28.26 21.67 1.01
CA SER A 28 -29.04 21.28 -0.16
C SER A 28 -28.46 20.13 -0.99
N GLU A 29 -29.36 19.23 -1.41
CA GLU A 29 -29.25 18.50 -2.67
C GLU A 29 -29.35 19.47 -3.84
N ASP A 30 -28.32 19.54 -4.68
CA ASP A 30 -28.45 19.63 -6.14
C ASP A 30 -27.07 19.50 -6.81
N ALA A 31 -26.82 18.31 -7.36
CA ALA A 31 -26.33 18.12 -8.72
C ALA A 31 -26.19 16.61 -8.93
N PRO A 32 -26.61 16.04 -10.08
CA PRO A 32 -26.14 14.73 -10.46
C PRO A 32 -24.62 14.85 -10.57
N THR A 33 -23.87 14.32 -9.61
CA THR A 33 -22.44 14.11 -9.80
C THR A 33 -22.31 13.13 -10.93
N GLU A 34 -22.12 13.65 -12.15
CA GLU A 34 -21.46 12.93 -13.22
C GLU A 34 -20.28 12.21 -12.57
N LYS A 35 -20.35 10.89 -12.46
CA LYS A 35 -19.15 10.08 -12.28
C LYS A 35 -18.31 10.40 -13.51
N LYS A 36 -17.45 11.42 -13.42
CA LYS A 36 -16.43 11.67 -14.42
C LYS A 36 -15.70 10.35 -14.57
N GLU A 37 -15.91 9.69 -15.70
CA GLU A 37 -15.23 8.45 -16.04
C GLU A 37 -13.75 8.75 -15.96
N ILE A 38 -13.11 8.30 -14.88
CA ILE A 38 -11.71 8.57 -14.65
C ILE A 38 -10.95 7.79 -15.73
N LYS A 39 -10.46 8.51 -16.75
CA LYS A 39 -9.61 7.93 -17.79
C LYS A 39 -8.23 7.62 -17.19
N ILE A 40 -8.09 6.43 -16.61
CA ILE A 40 -6.86 5.94 -15.98
C ILE A 40 -5.64 6.12 -16.92
N GLN A 41 -5.85 5.98 -18.23
CA GLN A 41 -4.84 6.19 -19.26
C GLN A 41 -4.15 7.57 -19.16
N GLU A 42 -4.86 8.62 -18.76
CA GLU A 42 -4.31 9.97 -18.64
C GLU A 42 -3.30 10.10 -17.49
N TYR A 43 -3.37 9.18 -16.51
CA TYR A 43 -2.42 9.11 -15.40
C TYR A 43 -1.21 8.23 -15.68
N LEU A 44 -1.18 7.55 -16.82
CA LEU A 44 -0.10 6.65 -17.21
C LEU A 44 0.78 7.29 -18.29
N TYR A 45 2.05 6.93 -18.27
CA TYR A 45 3.00 7.23 -19.35
C TYR A 45 3.89 6.02 -19.61
N ASP A 46 4.46 5.98 -20.81
CA ASP A 46 5.46 4.97 -21.16
C ASP A 46 6.82 5.39 -20.60
N LYS A 47 7.37 4.59 -19.69
CA LYS A 47 8.74 4.73 -19.23
C LYS A 47 9.63 3.73 -19.95
N SER A 48 10.77 4.20 -20.47
CA SER A 48 11.75 3.34 -21.13
C SER A 48 12.68 2.70 -20.10
N TYR A 49 13.00 1.43 -20.31
CA TYR A 49 13.89 0.62 -19.48
C TYR A 49 14.91 -0.09 -20.36
N ALA A 50 16.14 -0.21 -19.87
CA ALA A 50 17.17 -1.09 -20.41
C ALA A 50 17.35 -2.26 -19.43
N CYS A 51 17.10 -3.49 -19.87
CA CYS A 51 17.17 -4.64 -18.97
C CYS A 51 18.64 -4.93 -18.57
N PRO A 52 19.00 -4.89 -17.28
CA PRO A 52 20.37 -5.15 -16.85
C PRO A 52 20.79 -6.62 -17.00
N VAL A 53 19.83 -7.52 -17.26
CA VAL A 53 20.10 -8.95 -17.44
C VAL A 53 20.33 -9.32 -18.91
N CYS A 54 19.61 -8.73 -19.86
CA CYS A 54 19.75 -9.13 -21.28
C CYS A 54 20.01 -7.97 -22.25
N GLY A 55 20.12 -6.74 -21.75
CA GLY A 55 20.33 -5.55 -22.57
C GLY A 55 19.12 -5.12 -23.40
N ASN A 56 17.97 -5.81 -23.29
CA ASN A 56 16.79 -5.47 -24.06
C ASN A 56 16.21 -4.12 -23.63
N ASN A 57 16.00 -3.23 -24.59
CA ASN A 57 15.28 -1.98 -24.39
C ASN A 57 13.78 -2.21 -24.58
N PHE A 58 12.97 -1.70 -23.66
CA PHE A 58 11.52 -1.83 -23.71
C PHE A 58 10.84 -0.64 -23.00
N LYS A 59 9.53 -0.50 -23.21
CA LYS A 59 8.70 0.49 -22.54
C LYS A 59 7.68 -0.23 -21.66
N GLU A 60 7.34 0.40 -20.54
CA GLU A 60 6.32 -0.11 -19.62
C GLU A 60 5.51 1.03 -19.02
N LYS A 61 4.23 0.77 -18.73
CA LYS A 61 3.31 1.75 -18.17
C LYS A 61 3.71 2.08 -16.74
N THR A 62 3.82 3.37 -16.44
CA THR A 62 4.14 3.89 -15.12
C THR A 62 3.19 5.04 -14.78
N VAL A 63 2.86 5.19 -13.50
CA VAL A 63 2.04 6.32 -13.03
C VAL A 63 2.83 7.63 -13.11
N LYS A 64 2.25 8.64 -13.76
CA LYS A 64 2.80 9.99 -13.86
C LYS A 64 3.01 10.59 -12.47
N ILE A 65 4.14 11.26 -12.30
CA ILE A 65 4.48 11.97 -11.06
C ILE A 65 3.38 12.99 -10.76
N GLY A 66 2.96 13.07 -9.49
CA GLY A 66 1.94 14.02 -9.03
C GLY A 66 0.50 13.66 -9.38
N LYS A 67 0.25 12.60 -10.16
CA LYS A 67 -1.11 12.15 -10.51
C LYS A 67 -1.72 11.22 -9.47
N ALA A 68 -0.91 10.49 -8.72
CA ALA A 68 -1.36 9.71 -7.57
C ALA A 68 -1.35 10.58 -6.31
N ARG A 69 -2.53 11.08 -5.91
CA ARG A 69 -2.69 11.86 -4.68
C ARG A 69 -2.89 10.92 -3.50
N LEU A 70 -2.00 10.98 -2.51
CA LEU A 70 -2.13 10.19 -1.28
C LEU A 70 -3.29 10.76 -0.44
N ILE A 71 -4.27 9.90 -0.12
CA ILE A 71 -5.42 10.23 0.75
C ILE A 71 -5.05 9.93 2.20
N SER A 72 -4.58 8.72 2.46
CA SER A 72 -4.31 8.22 3.81
C SER A 72 -3.32 7.05 3.76
N LYS A 73 -2.99 6.51 4.93
CA LYS A 73 -2.23 5.27 5.08
C LYS A 73 -2.95 4.37 6.07
N ASP A 74 -2.99 3.08 5.79
CA ASP A 74 -3.38 2.11 6.81
C ASP A 74 -2.33 2.03 7.91
N THR A 75 -2.70 1.40 9.02
CA THR A 75 -1.84 1.20 10.18
C THR A 75 -0.56 0.46 9.85
N ASP A 76 -0.56 -0.45 8.86
CA ASP A 76 0.62 -1.16 8.35
C ASP A 76 1.35 -0.40 7.23
N LEU A 77 1.13 0.91 7.14
CA LEU A 77 1.75 1.85 6.21
C LEU A 77 1.34 1.67 4.74
N MET A 78 0.33 0.86 4.43
CA MET A 78 -0.24 0.76 3.08
C MET A 78 -0.76 2.13 2.63
N PRO A 79 -0.20 2.75 1.59
CA PRO A 79 -0.69 4.03 1.09
C PRO A 79 -2.01 3.85 0.33
N LYS A 80 -2.99 4.72 0.61
CA LYS A 80 -4.25 4.82 -0.13
C LYS A 80 -4.22 6.05 -1.02
N TYR A 81 -4.46 5.86 -2.31
CA TYR A 81 -4.41 6.92 -3.30
C TYR A 81 -5.79 7.20 -3.89
N GLU A 82 -6.00 8.46 -4.26
CA GLU A 82 -7.12 8.90 -5.08
C GLU A 82 -6.85 8.60 -6.55
N ASN A 83 -7.89 8.24 -7.30
CA ASN A 83 -7.92 8.07 -8.76
C ASN A 83 -7.09 6.91 -9.35
N ILE A 84 -5.83 6.75 -8.94
CA ILE A 84 -4.93 5.70 -9.45
C ILE A 84 -4.06 5.16 -8.31
N ASN A 85 -3.94 3.82 -8.25
CA ASN A 85 -3.08 3.16 -7.27
C ASN A 85 -1.72 2.80 -7.90
N PRO A 86 -0.62 3.47 -7.54
CA PRO A 86 0.73 3.14 -8.03
C PRO A 86 1.18 1.72 -7.69
N LEU A 87 0.57 1.07 -6.68
CA LEU A 87 0.86 -0.31 -6.33
C LEU A 87 0.69 -1.25 -7.52
N PHE A 88 -0.21 -0.95 -8.46
CA PHE A 88 -0.46 -1.83 -9.61
C PHE A 88 0.68 -1.77 -10.64
N TYR A 89 1.48 -0.70 -10.64
CA TYR A 89 2.49 -0.37 -11.66
C TYR A 89 3.92 -0.39 -11.12
N ASP A 90 4.15 -0.89 -9.90
CA ASP A 90 5.43 -0.77 -9.20
C ASP A 90 6.41 -1.92 -9.47
N VAL A 91 5.96 -2.95 -10.21
CA VAL A 91 6.84 -4.01 -10.75
C VAL A 91 7.21 -3.66 -12.19
N VAL A 92 8.46 -3.91 -12.57
CA VAL A 92 8.96 -3.86 -13.95
C VAL A 92 9.26 -5.27 -14.42
N ILE A 93 8.87 -5.63 -15.64
CA ILE A 93 9.13 -6.96 -16.23
C ILE A 93 9.82 -6.80 -17.58
N CYS A 94 10.99 -7.39 -17.72
CA CYS A 94 11.62 -7.50 -19.04
C CYS A 94 10.86 -8.51 -19.92
N PRO A 95 10.27 -8.09 -21.05
CA PRO A 95 9.49 -8.98 -21.91
C PRO A 95 10.34 -10.02 -22.64
N ARG A 96 11.66 -9.81 -22.69
CA ARG A 96 12.60 -10.74 -23.36
C ARG A 96 13.03 -11.88 -22.44
N CYS A 97 13.45 -11.58 -21.21
CA CYS A 97 14.13 -12.55 -20.36
C CYS A 97 13.39 -12.88 -19.05
N GLY A 98 12.25 -12.24 -18.77
CA GLY A 98 11.45 -12.47 -17.57
C GLY A 98 12.04 -11.89 -16.28
N TYR A 99 13.15 -11.16 -16.38
CA TYR A 99 13.71 -10.46 -15.23
C TYR A 99 12.68 -9.46 -14.71
N SER A 100 12.32 -9.60 -13.44
CA SER A 100 11.26 -8.83 -12.82
C SER A 100 11.68 -8.35 -11.45
N ALA A 101 11.42 -7.09 -11.14
CA ALA A 101 11.74 -6.49 -9.85
C ALA A 101 10.82 -5.28 -9.59
N LEU A 102 10.76 -4.83 -8.34
CA LEU A 102 10.17 -3.51 -8.08
C LEU A 102 11.00 -2.43 -8.75
N ILE A 103 10.37 -1.34 -9.20
CA ILE A 103 11.03 -0.23 -9.92
C ILE A 103 12.34 0.21 -9.22
N ARG A 104 12.31 0.30 -7.88
CA ARG A 104 13.45 0.77 -7.06
C ARG A 104 14.65 -0.18 -7.00
N TYR A 105 14.48 -1.44 -7.41
CA TYR A 105 15.50 -2.50 -7.40
C TYR A 105 15.84 -2.98 -8.81
N PHE A 106 15.13 -2.52 -9.85
CA PHE A 106 15.27 -3.05 -11.20
C PHE A 106 16.70 -2.92 -11.73
N ASP A 107 17.35 -1.76 -11.55
CA ASP A 107 18.72 -1.56 -12.01
C ASP A 107 19.79 -2.04 -10.99
N LYS A 108 19.38 -2.63 -9.86
CA LYS A 108 20.25 -3.04 -8.75
C LYS A 108 20.48 -4.54 -8.77
N ILE A 109 21.21 -5.01 -9.78
CA ILE A 109 21.57 -6.42 -9.93
C ILE A 109 23.05 -6.55 -10.28
N LYS A 110 23.74 -7.48 -9.63
CA LYS A 110 25.13 -7.84 -9.93
C LYS A 110 25.19 -8.88 -11.06
N GLN A 111 26.36 -9.04 -11.67
CA GLN A 111 26.52 -9.95 -12.81
C GLN A 111 26.23 -11.41 -12.44
N ASP A 112 26.71 -11.89 -11.29
CA ASP A 112 26.44 -13.23 -10.75
C ASP A 112 24.93 -13.47 -10.54
N GLN A 113 24.22 -12.46 -10.04
CA GLN A 113 22.78 -12.48 -9.91
C GLN A 113 22.07 -12.53 -11.27
N ALA A 114 22.55 -11.77 -12.25
CA ALA A 114 22.01 -11.78 -13.60
C ALA A 114 22.20 -13.16 -14.26
N ASP A 115 23.34 -13.82 -14.04
CA ASP A 115 23.60 -15.19 -14.52
C ASP A 115 22.61 -16.20 -13.92
N LEU A 116 22.30 -16.08 -12.61
CA LEU A 116 21.27 -16.90 -11.97
C LEU A 116 19.88 -16.71 -12.60
N ILE A 117 19.52 -15.46 -12.92
CA ILE A 117 18.26 -15.15 -13.61
C ILE A 117 18.24 -15.78 -15.01
N ARG A 118 19.30 -15.62 -15.80
CA ARG A 118 19.39 -16.21 -17.15
C ARG A 118 19.20 -17.73 -17.09
N LEU A 119 19.89 -18.38 -16.16
CA LEU A 119 19.87 -19.83 -16.00
C LEU A 119 18.51 -20.36 -15.54
N LYS A 120 17.93 -19.76 -14.49
CA LYS A 120 16.77 -20.34 -13.77
C LYS A 120 15.42 -19.73 -14.15
N ILE A 121 15.39 -18.50 -14.63
CA ILE A 121 14.17 -17.78 -15.03
C ILE A 121 14.07 -17.73 -16.55
N SER A 122 15.05 -17.12 -17.22
CA SER A 122 14.94 -16.82 -18.66
C SER A 122 14.80 -18.08 -19.53
N SER A 123 15.42 -19.18 -19.12
CA SER A 123 15.30 -20.49 -19.79
C SER A 123 13.87 -21.06 -19.81
N LYS A 124 13.01 -20.63 -18.88
CA LYS A 124 11.63 -21.12 -18.72
C LYS A 124 10.59 -20.03 -19.01
N PHE A 125 11.01 -18.79 -19.14
CA PHE A 125 10.13 -17.65 -19.26
C PHE A 125 9.43 -17.65 -20.62
N LYS A 126 8.10 -17.48 -20.59
CA LYS A 126 7.29 -17.27 -21.78
C LYS A 126 6.77 -15.84 -21.73
N ALA A 127 7.09 -15.06 -22.76
CA ALA A 127 6.66 -13.68 -22.83
C ALA A 127 5.13 -13.59 -22.81
N LYS A 128 4.61 -12.66 -22.00
CA LYS A 128 3.20 -12.31 -21.91
C LYS A 128 3.05 -10.83 -22.26
N ILE A 129 2.05 -10.52 -23.07
CA ILE A 129 1.66 -9.14 -23.35
C ILE A 129 0.68 -8.73 -22.26
N TYR A 130 1.01 -7.67 -21.54
CA TYR A 130 0.11 -7.10 -20.54
C TYR A 130 -0.71 -5.96 -21.16
N PRO A 131 -1.96 -5.74 -20.69
CA PRO A 131 -2.76 -4.60 -21.11
C PRO A 131 -2.12 -3.27 -20.66
N ASP A 132 -2.54 -2.16 -21.25
CA ASP A 132 -2.05 -0.83 -20.84
C ASP A 132 -2.52 -0.40 -19.44
N ILE A 133 -3.69 -0.89 -19.02
CA ILE A 133 -4.23 -0.69 -17.68
C ILE A 133 -4.17 -2.01 -16.95
N TYR A 134 -3.49 -2.02 -15.81
CA TYR A 134 -3.40 -3.21 -14.97
C TYR A 134 -4.59 -3.28 -14.03
N ASP A 135 -5.20 -4.46 -13.96
CA ASP A 135 -6.12 -4.84 -12.92
C ASP A 135 -5.37 -5.46 -11.73
N LEU A 136 -6.13 -5.83 -10.71
CA LEU A 136 -5.59 -6.37 -9.48
C LEU A 136 -4.89 -7.72 -9.68
N ASP A 137 -5.44 -8.59 -10.52
CA ASP A 137 -4.87 -9.91 -10.80
C ASP A 137 -3.57 -9.80 -11.58
N THR A 138 -3.51 -8.89 -12.55
CA THR A 138 -2.29 -8.53 -13.27
C THR A 138 -1.24 -8.03 -12.30
N ALA A 139 -1.58 -7.12 -11.39
CA ALA A 139 -0.64 -6.65 -10.37
C ALA A 139 -0.12 -7.82 -9.51
N ILE A 140 -0.99 -8.66 -8.97
CA ILE A 140 -0.61 -9.79 -8.12
C ILE A 140 0.32 -10.76 -8.86
N GLU A 141 0.02 -11.11 -10.11
CA GLU A 141 0.87 -11.97 -10.94
C GLU A 141 2.28 -11.39 -11.09
N ARG A 142 2.36 -10.09 -11.40
CA ARG A 142 3.62 -9.38 -11.60
C ARG A 142 4.44 -9.34 -10.30
N TYR A 143 3.80 -9.10 -9.15
CA TYR A 143 4.46 -9.15 -7.84
C TYR A 143 5.00 -10.54 -7.49
N LYS A 144 4.25 -11.60 -7.79
CA LYS A 144 4.72 -12.99 -7.61
C LYS A 144 5.94 -13.27 -8.48
N LEU A 145 5.96 -12.79 -9.72
CA LEU A 145 7.12 -12.93 -10.60
C LEU A 145 8.35 -12.16 -10.08
N ALA A 146 8.15 -10.95 -9.55
CA ALA A 146 9.21 -10.18 -8.89
C ALA A 146 9.74 -10.90 -7.63
N LEU A 147 8.85 -11.48 -6.82
CA LEU A 147 9.24 -12.27 -5.65
C LEU A 147 10.09 -13.48 -6.06
N LEU A 148 9.66 -14.24 -7.07
CA LEU A 148 10.41 -15.38 -7.59
C LEU A 148 11.81 -14.97 -8.06
N ASN A 149 11.91 -13.88 -8.84
CA ASN A 149 13.21 -13.33 -9.27
C ASN A 149 14.07 -12.93 -8.06
N SER A 150 13.50 -12.31 -7.04
CA SER A 150 14.22 -11.92 -5.82
C SER A 150 14.76 -13.12 -5.03
N VAL A 151 14.01 -14.24 -5.01
CA VAL A 151 14.45 -15.50 -4.41
C VAL A 151 15.59 -16.10 -5.22
N VAL A 152 15.43 -16.23 -6.55
CA VAL A 152 16.43 -16.85 -7.43
C VAL A 152 17.75 -16.09 -7.44
N LYS A 153 17.72 -14.75 -7.44
CA LYS A 153 18.92 -13.91 -7.41
C LYS A 153 19.55 -13.77 -6.02
N ASN A 154 19.01 -14.47 -5.01
CA ASN A 154 19.42 -14.34 -3.61
C ASN A 154 19.45 -12.88 -3.15
N ALA A 155 18.36 -12.15 -3.41
CA ALA A 155 18.20 -10.78 -2.95
C ALA A 155 18.22 -10.69 -1.42
N LYS A 156 18.42 -9.47 -0.93
CA LYS A 156 18.31 -9.12 0.50
C LYS A 156 16.96 -9.57 1.08
N ASN A 157 16.93 -9.90 2.37
CA ASN A 157 15.70 -10.30 3.05
C ASN A 157 14.71 -9.14 3.06
N SER A 158 15.19 -7.91 3.20
CA SER A 158 14.37 -6.70 3.09
C SER A 158 13.65 -6.56 1.75
N GLU A 159 14.31 -6.88 0.64
CA GLU A 159 13.71 -6.82 -0.70
C GLU A 159 12.58 -7.83 -0.83
N LYS A 160 12.81 -9.08 -0.43
CA LYS A 160 11.80 -10.15 -0.42
C LYS A 160 10.62 -9.79 0.48
N ALA A 161 10.90 -9.34 1.70
CA ALA A 161 9.89 -8.94 2.68
C ALA A 161 9.00 -7.80 2.18
N TYR A 162 9.59 -6.81 1.50
CA TYR A 162 8.85 -5.67 0.96
C TYR A 162 7.97 -6.05 -0.22
N ILE A 163 8.42 -6.97 -1.07
CA ILE A 163 7.58 -7.55 -2.12
C ILE A 163 6.41 -8.32 -1.48
N CYS A 164 6.66 -9.13 -0.44
CA CYS A 164 5.60 -9.84 0.29
C CYS A 164 4.58 -8.88 0.91
N LEU A 165 5.02 -7.82 1.58
CA LEU A 165 4.14 -6.82 2.20
C LEU A 165 3.22 -6.17 1.16
N LYS A 166 3.79 -5.72 0.04
CA LYS A 166 3.03 -5.12 -1.06
C LYS A 166 2.07 -6.12 -1.71
N THR A 167 2.45 -7.40 -1.78
CA THR A 167 1.58 -8.47 -2.27
C THR A 167 0.41 -8.71 -1.32
N ALA A 168 0.64 -8.71 0.01
CA ALA A 168 -0.43 -8.77 1.00
C ALA A 168 -1.42 -7.61 0.85
N TRP A 169 -0.94 -6.39 0.61
CA TRP A 169 -1.82 -5.24 0.33
C TRP A 169 -2.67 -5.43 -0.93
N LEU A 170 -2.14 -6.05 -1.99
CA LEU A 170 -2.94 -6.39 -3.16
C LEU A 170 -4.02 -7.43 -2.82
N TYR A 171 -3.69 -8.45 -2.02
CA TYR A 171 -4.68 -9.42 -1.57
C TYR A 171 -5.75 -8.86 -0.64
N ARG A 172 -5.41 -7.84 0.17
CA ARG A 172 -6.38 -7.05 0.93
C ARG A 172 -7.38 -6.36 0.00
N LEU A 173 -6.90 -5.75 -1.08
CA LEU A 173 -7.77 -5.14 -2.10
C LEU A 173 -8.63 -6.19 -2.83
N LYS A 174 -8.20 -7.45 -2.84
CA LYS A 174 -8.94 -8.59 -3.41
C LYS A 174 -9.92 -9.22 -2.43
N ASP A 175 -9.98 -8.72 -1.19
CA ASP A 175 -10.72 -9.34 -0.07
C ASP A 175 -10.34 -10.81 0.20
N SER A 176 -9.10 -11.19 -0.14
CA SER A 176 -8.55 -12.53 0.15
C SER A 176 -7.76 -12.51 1.46
N LYS A 177 -8.47 -12.69 2.57
CA LYS A 177 -7.88 -12.66 3.92
C LYS A 177 -6.83 -13.77 4.14
N GLU A 178 -7.05 -14.95 3.59
CA GLU A 178 -6.10 -16.07 3.73
C GLU A 178 -4.78 -15.79 3.04
N ASP A 179 -4.82 -15.30 1.80
CA ASP A 179 -3.59 -14.98 1.06
C ASP A 179 -2.91 -13.74 1.61
N GLU A 180 -3.69 -12.72 2.03
CA GLU A 180 -3.15 -11.58 2.76
C GLU A 180 -2.33 -12.07 3.97
N LYS A 181 -2.92 -12.94 4.81
CA LYS A 181 -2.25 -13.47 6.01
C LYS A 181 -0.94 -14.19 5.66
N LYS A 182 -0.94 -15.06 4.65
CA LYS A 182 0.28 -15.78 4.20
C LYS A 182 1.40 -14.82 3.80
N PHE A 183 1.07 -13.78 3.04
CA PHE A 183 2.07 -12.80 2.61
C PHE A 183 2.52 -11.86 3.72
N LEU A 184 1.64 -11.49 4.66
CA LEU A 184 2.02 -10.74 5.86
C LEU A 184 2.99 -11.53 6.75
N GLU A 185 2.78 -12.84 6.90
CA GLU A 185 3.68 -13.71 7.65
C GLU A 185 5.09 -13.74 7.03
N GLN A 186 5.18 -13.94 5.71
CA GLN A 186 6.46 -13.90 5.01
C GLN A 186 7.12 -12.51 5.06
N ALA A 187 6.34 -11.44 5.02
CA ALA A 187 6.85 -10.08 5.19
C ALA A 187 7.43 -9.88 6.60
N PHE A 188 6.72 -10.33 7.64
CA PHE A 188 7.18 -10.25 9.02
C PHE A 188 8.50 -10.99 9.23
N ILE A 189 8.60 -12.25 8.79
CA ILE A 189 9.83 -13.07 8.90
C ILE A 189 10.99 -12.37 8.21
N GLY A 190 10.81 -11.96 6.95
CA GLY A 190 11.88 -11.33 6.18
C GLY A 190 12.31 -9.96 6.74
N PHE A 191 11.38 -9.17 7.27
CA PHE A 191 11.70 -7.89 7.90
C PHE A 191 12.38 -8.05 9.27
N LYS A 192 12.01 -9.05 10.06
CA LYS A 192 12.67 -9.36 11.34
C LYS A 192 14.13 -9.74 11.10
N GLU A 193 14.36 -10.64 10.13
CA GLU A 193 15.69 -11.01 9.66
C GLU A 193 16.50 -9.81 9.14
N ALA A 194 15.86 -8.95 8.33
CA ALA A 194 16.51 -7.76 7.80
C ALA A 194 16.85 -6.75 8.91
N TYR A 195 15.98 -6.56 9.89
CA TYR A 195 16.20 -5.68 11.03
C TYR A 195 17.46 -6.08 11.83
N GLU A 196 17.73 -7.38 11.96
CA GLU A 196 18.87 -7.90 12.70
C GLU A 196 20.17 -7.88 11.89
N LYS A 197 20.10 -8.11 10.57
CA LYS A 197 21.28 -8.42 9.73
C LYS A 197 21.63 -7.36 8.68
N GLU A 198 20.72 -6.44 8.37
CA GLU A 198 20.93 -5.45 7.31
C GLU A 198 21.13 -4.03 7.87
N ALA A 199 21.91 -3.23 7.14
CA ALA A 199 22.11 -1.82 7.47
C ALA A 199 20.89 -0.97 7.08
N PHE A 200 20.53 -0.02 7.94
CA PHE A 200 19.50 0.98 7.67
C PHE A 200 20.03 2.08 6.72
N PRO A 201 19.16 2.70 5.89
CA PRO A 201 17.70 2.50 5.82
C PRO A 201 17.29 1.23 5.06
N ILE A 202 16.26 0.54 5.55
CA ILE A 202 15.72 -0.69 4.98
C ILE A 202 14.47 -0.36 4.17
N CYS A 203 14.50 -0.60 2.86
CA CYS A 203 13.38 -0.27 1.96
C CYS A 203 12.91 1.20 2.07
N GLY A 204 13.82 2.12 2.40
CA GLY A 204 13.51 3.55 2.64
C GLY A 204 12.88 3.85 3.99
N MET A 205 12.79 2.87 4.88
CA MET A 205 12.38 3.04 6.27
C MET A 205 13.61 3.18 7.17
N ASP A 206 13.52 4.09 8.14
CA ASP A 206 14.45 4.11 9.25
C ASP A 206 14.19 2.94 10.22
N LYS A 207 15.06 2.81 11.21
CA LYS A 207 14.99 1.76 12.23
C LYS A 207 13.66 1.74 12.96
N PHE A 208 13.16 2.91 13.36
CA PHE A 208 11.98 3.02 14.20
C PHE A 208 10.69 2.74 13.44
N THR A 209 10.62 3.15 12.18
CA THR A 209 9.53 2.86 11.26
C THR A 209 9.43 1.36 11.03
N LEU A 210 10.55 0.68 10.82
CA LEU A 210 10.55 -0.77 10.68
C LEU A 210 10.15 -1.49 11.98
N MET A 211 10.59 -1.00 13.15
CA MET A 211 10.15 -1.54 14.45
C MET A 211 8.64 -1.42 14.64
N TYR A 212 8.06 -0.27 14.31
CA TYR A 212 6.61 -0.07 14.35
C TYR A 212 5.90 -1.03 13.40
N LEU A 213 6.39 -1.14 12.16
CA LEU A 213 5.81 -2.03 11.17
C LEU A 213 5.86 -3.50 11.64
N LEU A 214 6.96 -3.96 12.23
CA LEU A 214 7.05 -5.31 12.80
C LEU A 214 5.97 -5.54 13.86
N GLY A 215 5.75 -4.58 14.76
CA GLY A 215 4.68 -4.68 15.75
C GLY A 215 3.28 -4.75 15.12
N GLU A 216 3.03 -3.93 14.11
CA GLU A 216 1.73 -3.91 13.43
C GLU A 216 1.49 -5.18 12.59
N LEU A 217 2.51 -5.73 11.95
CA LEU A 217 2.42 -7.01 11.26
C LEU A 217 2.12 -8.15 12.25
N SER A 218 2.83 -8.21 13.38
CA SER A 218 2.54 -9.20 14.44
C SER A 218 1.09 -9.09 14.94
N ARG A 219 0.61 -7.88 15.20
CA ARG A 219 -0.77 -7.63 15.66
C ARG A 219 -1.79 -8.13 14.64
N ARG A 220 -1.59 -7.82 13.36
CA ARG A 220 -2.45 -8.28 12.25
C ARG A 220 -2.44 -9.79 12.06
N LEU A 221 -1.32 -10.45 12.39
CA LEU A 221 -1.20 -11.91 12.36
C LEU A 221 -1.81 -12.59 13.59
N GLY A 222 -2.19 -11.82 14.63
CA GLY A 222 -2.73 -12.31 15.90
C GLY A 222 -1.66 -12.64 16.95
N ASP A 223 -0.39 -12.34 16.68
CA ASP A 223 0.72 -12.51 17.63
C ASP A 223 0.84 -11.27 18.53
N ASN A 224 -0.07 -11.17 19.49
CA ASN A 224 -0.13 -10.08 20.44
C ASN A 224 1.15 -9.96 21.30
N PRO A 225 1.76 -11.04 21.83
CA PRO A 225 3.02 -10.95 22.57
C PRO A 225 4.15 -10.29 21.77
N GLU A 226 4.37 -10.73 20.52
CA GLU A 226 5.41 -10.15 19.65
C GLU A 226 5.08 -8.70 19.27
N ALA A 227 3.80 -8.40 19.00
CA ALA A 227 3.34 -7.04 18.72
C ALA A 227 3.64 -6.08 19.88
N LEU A 228 3.28 -6.46 21.11
CA LEU A 228 3.52 -5.67 22.32
C LEU A 228 5.02 -5.43 22.56
N LEU A 229 5.86 -6.42 22.26
CA LEU A 229 7.31 -6.30 22.34
C LEU A 229 7.81 -5.19 21.40
N TRP A 230 7.44 -5.24 20.12
CA TRP A 230 7.88 -4.26 19.13
C TRP A 230 7.34 -2.85 19.39
N PHE A 231 6.05 -2.71 19.70
CA PHE A 231 5.47 -1.40 20.04
C PHE A 231 6.13 -0.79 21.29
N SER A 232 6.40 -1.60 22.31
CA SER A 232 7.08 -1.11 23.51
C SER A 232 8.49 -0.62 23.21
N LYS A 233 9.25 -1.33 22.35
CA LYS A 233 10.58 -0.85 21.89
C LYS A 233 10.50 0.50 21.18
N VAL A 234 9.46 0.76 20.38
CA VAL A 234 9.25 2.06 19.72
C VAL A 234 8.96 3.16 20.75
N ILE A 235 8.04 2.90 21.69
CA ILE A 235 7.58 3.89 22.67
C ILE A 235 8.73 4.37 23.57
N VAL A 236 9.57 3.44 24.06
CA VAL A 236 10.67 3.75 24.98
C VAL A 236 11.89 4.37 24.29
N SER A 237 12.03 4.22 22.98
CA SER A 237 13.17 4.76 22.23
C SER A 237 13.15 6.30 22.20
N THR A 238 14.27 6.94 22.49
CA THR A 238 14.36 8.41 22.66
C THR A 238 14.28 9.19 21.35
N ASN A 239 14.82 8.65 20.25
CA ASN A 239 14.95 9.34 18.96
C ASN A 239 13.78 9.06 17.99
N VAL A 240 12.62 8.66 18.51
CA VAL A 240 11.41 8.38 17.70
C VAL A 240 10.54 9.62 17.64
N SER A 241 10.01 9.93 16.46
CA SER A 241 9.08 11.05 16.31
C SER A 241 7.82 10.88 17.19
N PRO A 242 7.26 11.97 17.74
CA PRO A 242 6.06 11.90 18.58
C PRO A 242 4.91 11.15 17.90
N ARG A 243 4.68 11.46 16.61
CA ARG A 243 3.66 10.82 15.79
C ARG A 243 3.81 9.29 15.71
N LEU A 244 5.04 8.78 15.54
CA LEU A 244 5.25 7.34 15.46
C LEU A 244 5.08 6.65 16.82
N LYS A 245 5.42 7.34 17.92
CA LYS A 245 5.13 6.86 19.28
C LYS A 245 3.63 6.80 19.55
N GLU A 246 2.87 7.79 19.12
CA GLU A 246 1.41 7.81 19.23
C GLU A 246 0.79 6.64 18.46
N LEU A 247 1.16 6.44 17.20
CA LEU A 247 0.71 5.27 16.43
C LEU A 247 1.01 3.95 17.16
N ALA A 248 2.22 3.80 17.72
CA ALA A 248 2.58 2.60 18.47
C ALA A 248 1.75 2.42 19.75
N ARG A 249 1.36 3.51 20.44
CA ARG A 249 0.46 3.46 21.61
C ARG A 249 -0.95 3.06 21.20
N ASP A 250 -1.48 3.68 20.15
CA ASP A 250 -2.82 3.38 19.64
C ASP A 250 -2.94 1.90 19.29
N GLN A 251 -1.97 1.35 18.54
CA GLN A 251 -1.99 -0.07 18.18
C GLN A 251 -1.78 -1.00 19.37
N LYS A 252 -1.01 -0.58 20.38
CA LYS A 252 -0.83 -1.32 21.63
C LYS A 252 -2.11 -1.35 22.47
N ASP A 253 -2.87 -0.27 22.50
CA ASP A 253 -4.11 -0.20 23.28
C ASP A 253 -5.23 -1.03 22.63
N LEU A 254 -5.24 -1.14 21.29
CA LEU A 254 -6.14 -2.06 20.59
C LEU A 254 -5.96 -3.54 21.02
N ILE A 255 -4.75 -3.95 21.42
CA ILE A 255 -4.48 -5.31 21.91
C ILE A 255 -5.01 -5.53 23.32
N LYS A 256 -5.01 -4.49 24.17
CA LYS A 256 -5.47 -4.58 25.56
C LYS A 256 -7.00 -4.59 25.67
N ASN A 257 -7.65 -4.00 24.69
CA ASN A 257 -9.11 -3.87 24.62
C ASN A 257 -9.78 -5.00 23.82
N SER A 258 -9.01 -5.97 23.31
CA SER A 258 -9.48 -7.15 22.57
C SER A 258 -9.46 -8.39 23.44
#